data_AF-A0A3C0C474-F1
#
_entry.id   AF-A0A3C0C474-F1
#
_cell.length_a   1.000
_cell.length_b   1.000
_cell.length_c   1.000
_cell.angle_alpha   90.00
_cell.angle_beta   90.00
_cell.angle_gamma   90.00
#
_symmetry.space_group_name_H-M   'P 1'
#
loop_
_entity.id
_entity.type
_entity.pdbx_description
1 polymer ?
#
loop_
_entity_poly.entity_id
_entity_poly.type
_entity_poly.pdbx_seq_one_letter_code
_entity_poly.pdbx_strand_id
1 'polypeptide(L)' 'PFHFGEASANLLTASVWDPTSETPAFKVSAVKVSKA' A
#
# COMPACT_ATOMS: atom_id res chain seq x y z
N PRO A 1 -7.29 6.07 0.40
CA PRO A 1 -7.46 6.20 1.87
C PRO A 1 -7.54 4.80 2.49
N PHE A 2 -7.02 4.60 3.70
CA PHE A 2 -7.00 3.28 4.36
C PHE A 2 -8.13 3.09 5.38
N HIS A 3 -9.10 4.02 5.43
CA HIS A 3 -10.23 3.98 6.35
C HIS A 3 -11.42 3.15 5.84
N PHE A 4 -11.40 2.73 4.57
CA PHE A 4 -12.48 1.94 3.96
C PHE A 4 -12.13 0.45 4.00
N GLY A 5 -12.93 -0.34 4.73
CA GLY A 5 -12.68 -1.78 4.90
C GLY A 5 -12.89 -2.60 3.62
N GLU A 6 -13.93 -2.29 2.84
CA GLU A 6 -14.27 -3.01 1.60
C GLU A 6 -13.23 -2.81 0.49
N ALA A 7 -12.60 -1.63 0.44
CA ALA A 7 -11.60 -1.25 -0.55
C ALA A 7 -10.36 -0.66 0.13
N SER A 8 -9.70 -1.47 0.97
CA SER A 8 -8.53 -1.04 1.73
C SER A 8 -7.34 -0.75 0.82
N ALA A 9 -6.81 0.47 0.89
CA ALA A 9 -5.60 0.86 0.16
C ALA A 9 -4.38 -0.01 0.52
N ASN A 10 -4.35 -0.61 1.71
CA ASN A 10 -3.24 -1.46 2.15
C ASN A 10 -3.12 -2.77 1.37
N LEU A 11 -4.17 -3.18 0.64
CA LEU A 11 -4.09 -4.30 -0.30
C LEU A 11 -3.08 -4.06 -1.44
N LEU A 12 -2.76 -2.79 -1.71
CA LEU A 12 -1.82 -2.37 -2.74
C LEU A 12 -0.45 -1.92 -2.18
N THR A 13 -0.26 -1.97 -0.86
CA THR A 13 1.03 -1.67 -0.23
C THR A 13 2.03 -2.74 -0.64
N ALA A 14 3.19 -2.33 -1.14
CA ALA A 14 4.24 -3.27 -1.53
C ALA A 14 4.75 -4.06 -0.31
N SER A 15 5.08 -5.34 -0.51
CA SER A 15 5.66 -6.21 0.53
C SER A 15 7.15 -5.91 0.79
N VAL A 16 7.50 -4.63 0.86
CA VAL A 16 8.85 -4.13 1.18
C VAL A 16 8.85 -3.67 2.63
N TRP A 17 9.87 -4.09 3.36
CA TRP A 17 10.09 -3.78 4.77
C TRP A 17 11.42 -3.05 4.92
N ASP A 18 11.41 -1.91 5.60
CA ASP A 18 12.65 -1.24 6.01
C ASP A 18 13.24 -1.96 7.23
N PRO A 19 14.42 -2.60 7.12
CA PRO A 19 15.03 -3.31 8.25
C PRO A 19 15.61 -2.38 9.32
N THR A 20 15.76 -1.08 9.03
CA THR A 20 16.29 -0.11 10.00
C THR A 20 15.18 0.46 10.86
N SER A 21 14.09 0.93 10.24
CA SER A 21 12.98 1.54 10.97
C SER A 21 11.84 0.58 11.29
N GLU A 22 11.90 -0.66 10.78
CA GLU A 22 10.86 -1.66 10.99
C GLU A 22 9.48 -1.20 10.53
N THR A 23 9.42 -0.62 9.32
CA THR A 23 8.18 -0.06 8.77
C THR A 23 7.88 -0.55 7.34
N PRO A 24 6.60 -0.73 7.00
CA PRO A 24 6.17 -1.01 5.63
C PRO A 24 6.24 0.21 4.69
N ALA A 25 6.35 -0.05 3.40
CA ALA A 25 6.37 0.96 2.34
C ALA A 25 4.98 1.56 2.02
N PHE A 26 4.32 2.24 2.97
CA PHE A 26 2.97 2.80 2.77
C PHE A 26 2.88 3.98 1.78
N LYS A 27 4.00 4.65 1.47
CA LYS A 27 3.99 5.90 0.69
C LYS A 27 4.31 5.71 -0.79
N VAL A 28 4.92 4.58 -1.15
CA VAL A 28 5.37 4.32 -2.52
C VAL A 28 5.04 2.88 -2.89
N SER A 29 4.21 2.71 -3.91
CA SER A 29 3.91 1.43 -4.52
C SER A 29 3.62 1.64 -6.00
N ALA A 30 4.18 0.79 -6.86
CA ALA A 30 3.88 0.84 -8.28
C ALA A 30 2.52 0.18 -8.53
N VAL A 31 1.56 0.96 -9.05
CA VAL A 31 0.19 0.49 -9.30
C VAL A 31 -0.25 0.88 -10.71
N LYS A 32 -1.18 0.10 -11.28
CA LYS A 32 -1.86 0.45 -12.52
C LYS A 32 -3.30 0.84 -12.22
N VAL A 33 -3.67 2.06 -12.58
CA VAL A 33 -5.06 2.52 -12.55
C VAL A 33 -5.69 2.22 -13.91
N SER A 34 -6.90 1.66 -13.91
CA SER A 34 -7.70 1.42 -15.11
C SER A 34 -9.14 1.88 -14.86
N LYS A 35 -9.86 2.20 -15.93
CA LYS A 35 -11.30 2.47 -15.85
C LYS A 35 -12.01 1.19 -15.38
N ALA A 36 -12.93 1.34 -14.43
CA ALA A 36 -13.83 0.27 -13.98
C ALA A 36 -14.90 -0.04 -15.03
#